data_AF-A0A9E0Y0C6-F1
#
_entry.id   AF-A0A9E0Y0C6-F1
#
_cell.length_a   1.000
_cell.length_b   1.000
_cell.length_c   1.000
_cell.angle_alpha   90.00
_cell.angle_beta   90.00
_cell.angle_gamma   90.00
#
_symmetry.space_group_name_H-M   'P 1'
#
loop_
_entity.id
_entity.type
_entity.pdbx_description
1 polymer ?
#
loop_
_entity_poly.entity_id
_entity_poly.type
_entity_poly.pdbx_seq_one_letter_code
_entity_poly.pdbx_strand_id
1 'polypeptide(L)'
;MRWLFLSGIIAPALSAAQSYTSYFTGNTTDVVSNPIGGLCMMGGATESDPAMVWFLQRANGGDVLVLRASGSDGYNDYMYSELGVSLNSVETIVCNNADASNEPYVQQRIQKAEAIWFAGGDQWNYVSYWQGTPVDSLVRAAIAQRNIVIGGTSAGMAILAGYRFTAQNGTVSSEEALNDPFAANMTLDG
;
A
#
# COMPACT_ATOMS: atom_id res chain seq x y z
N MET A 1 24.94 -20.23 -58.13
CA MET A 1 24.94 -20.27 -56.66
C MET A 1 23.80 -19.37 -56.19
N ARG A 2 22.81 -19.94 -55.49
CA ARG A 2 21.56 -19.29 -55.11
C ARG A 2 21.70 -18.70 -53.71
N TRP A 3 21.48 -17.39 -53.61
CA TRP A 3 21.52 -16.61 -52.37
C TRP A 3 20.35 -16.98 -51.46
N LEU A 4 20.61 -17.09 -50.16
CA LEU A 4 19.60 -17.19 -49.11
C LEU A 4 19.79 -15.99 -48.18
N PHE A 5 18.94 -14.99 -48.32
CA PHE A 5 18.78 -13.93 -47.32
C PHE A 5 17.77 -14.42 -46.27
N LEU A 6 18.22 -14.60 -45.04
CA LEU A 6 17.33 -14.82 -43.89
C LEU A 6 16.80 -13.45 -43.43
N SER A 7 15.53 -13.17 -43.71
CA SER A 7 14.85 -12.00 -43.15
C SER A 7 14.35 -12.36 -41.75
N GLY A 8 14.96 -11.80 -40.71
CA GLY A 8 14.50 -11.93 -39.33
C GLY A 8 13.33 -10.99 -39.08
N ILE A 9 12.15 -11.56 -38.76
CA ILE A 9 11.00 -10.78 -38.30
C ILE A 9 11.28 -10.38 -36.84
N ILE A 10 11.57 -9.09 -36.62
CA ILE A 10 11.57 -8.51 -35.28
C ILE A 10 10.11 -8.18 -34.93
N ALA A 11 9.48 -9.00 -34.09
CA ALA A 11 8.19 -8.66 -33.50
C ALA A 11 8.41 -7.59 -32.42
N PRO A 12 7.67 -6.46 -32.43
CA PRO A 12 7.74 -5.50 -31.36
C PRO A 12 7.18 -6.13 -30.08
N ALA A 13 8.00 -6.19 -29.02
CA ALA A 13 7.51 -6.51 -27.70
C ALA A 13 6.57 -5.37 -27.25
N LEU A 14 5.29 -5.68 -27.06
CA LEU A 14 4.36 -4.81 -26.37
C LEU A 14 4.86 -4.68 -24.93
N SER A 15 5.56 -3.58 -24.63
CA SER A 15 5.83 -3.19 -23.24
C SER A 15 4.49 -2.79 -22.63
N ALA A 16 3.93 -3.64 -21.78
CA ALA A 16 2.82 -3.23 -20.92
C ALA A 16 3.29 -2.03 -20.09
N ALA A 17 2.45 -0.99 -20.01
CA ALA A 17 2.72 0.13 -19.12
C ALA A 17 2.71 -0.38 -17.67
N GLN A 18 3.67 0.06 -16.87
CA GLN A 18 3.79 -0.34 -15.48
C GLN A 18 2.52 0.04 -14.71
N SER A 19 1.94 -0.92 -14.00
CA SER A 19 0.71 -0.72 -13.23
C SER A 19 0.93 0.00 -11.90
N TYR A 20 2.16 0.39 -11.58
CA TYR A 20 2.54 1.12 -10.36
C TYR A 20 3.67 2.13 -10.61
N THR A 21 3.85 3.04 -9.67
CA THR A 21 5.00 3.96 -9.56
C THR A 21 5.66 3.76 -8.20
N SER A 22 7.00 3.68 -8.15
CA SER A 22 7.76 3.55 -6.90
C SER A 22 8.65 4.75 -6.64
N TYR A 23 8.73 5.17 -5.38
CA TYR A 23 9.57 6.26 -4.87
C TYR A 23 10.34 5.77 -3.66
N PHE A 24 11.66 5.83 -3.72
CA PHE A 24 12.54 5.20 -2.75
C PHE A 24 13.46 6.20 -2.05
N THR A 25 13.54 6.12 -0.73
CA THR A 25 14.45 6.93 0.11
C THR A 25 15.17 6.03 1.10
N GLY A 26 16.49 6.17 1.22
CA GLY A 26 17.32 5.45 2.19
C GLY A 26 18.27 4.43 1.58
N ASN A 27 18.57 3.37 2.32
CA ASN A 27 19.55 2.36 1.93
C ASN A 27 18.95 1.34 0.95
N THR A 28 19.56 1.18 -0.23
CA THR A 28 19.09 0.23 -1.25
C THR A 28 19.35 -1.24 -0.91
N THR A 29 20.15 -1.51 0.12
CA THR A 29 20.36 -2.86 0.64
C THR A 29 19.30 -3.17 1.68
N ASP A 30 18.54 -4.23 1.41
CA ASP A 30 17.53 -4.81 2.31
C ASP A 30 18.13 -5.16 3.67
N VAL A 31 17.41 -4.87 4.76
CA VAL A 31 17.78 -5.32 6.09
C VAL A 31 16.64 -6.13 6.69
N VAL A 32 16.97 -7.25 7.34
CA VAL A 32 15.99 -8.00 8.12
C VAL A 32 16.12 -7.57 9.57
N SER A 33 15.09 -6.90 10.08
CA SER A 33 15.00 -6.47 11.48
C SER A 33 14.13 -7.45 12.30
N ASN A 34 14.03 -7.21 13.60
CA ASN A 34 13.03 -7.86 14.46
C ASN A 34 11.90 -6.86 14.77
N PRO A 35 10.88 -6.73 13.89
CA PRO A 35 9.78 -5.80 14.12
C PRO A 35 8.96 -6.21 15.36
N ILE A 36 8.48 -5.20 16.07
CA ILE A 36 7.81 -5.36 17.35
C ILE A 36 6.30 -5.60 17.17
N GLY A 37 5.79 -5.46 15.95
CA GLY A 37 4.38 -5.61 15.60
C GLY A 37 3.51 -4.47 16.13
N GLY A 38 2.26 -4.40 15.69
CA GLY A 38 1.30 -3.41 16.17
C GLY A 38 0.38 -2.89 15.08
N LEU A 39 -0.64 -2.15 15.51
CA LEU A 39 -1.66 -1.58 14.65
C LEU A 39 -1.79 -0.08 14.94
N CYS A 40 -1.54 0.77 13.94
CA CYS A 40 -1.72 2.22 14.02
C CYS A 40 -2.89 2.66 13.14
N MET A 41 -4.00 3.10 13.72
CA MET A 41 -5.20 3.50 12.97
C MET A 41 -5.48 4.99 13.15
N MET A 42 -5.46 5.74 12.04
CA MET A 42 -5.76 7.17 12.03
C MET A 42 -7.04 7.47 11.24
N GLY A 43 -7.92 8.29 11.80
CA GLY A 43 -9.25 8.59 11.23
C GLY A 43 -9.23 9.44 9.95
N GLY A 44 -8.08 9.96 9.53
CA GLY A 44 -7.96 10.95 8.46
C GLY A 44 -7.59 12.34 8.98
N ALA A 45 -7.48 13.30 8.05
CA ALA A 45 -6.81 14.60 8.22
C ALA A 45 -5.28 14.45 8.32
N THR A 46 -4.60 15.47 8.86
CA THR A 46 -3.15 15.44 9.08
C THR A 46 -2.77 14.33 10.04
N GLU A 47 -1.70 13.62 9.73
CA GLU A 47 -1.13 12.59 10.57
C GLU A 47 -0.76 13.12 11.96
N SER A 48 -0.87 12.24 12.96
CA SER A 48 -0.37 12.52 14.30
C SER A 48 1.10 12.12 14.37
N ASP A 49 2.02 13.10 14.44
CA ASP A 49 3.46 12.83 14.54
C ASP A 49 3.82 11.86 15.68
N PRO A 50 3.28 11.98 16.91
CA PRO A 50 3.57 11.01 17.96
C PRO A 50 3.16 9.58 17.61
N ALA A 51 2.04 9.40 16.92
CA ALA A 51 1.57 8.08 16.51
C ALA A 51 2.38 7.54 15.32
N MET A 52 2.83 8.40 14.40
CA MET A 52 3.76 8.03 13.34
C MET A 52 5.13 7.64 13.88
N VAL A 53 5.69 8.41 14.81
CA VAL A 53 6.93 8.04 15.53
C VAL A 53 6.77 6.69 16.20
N TRP A 54 5.66 6.46 16.91
CA TRP A 54 5.37 5.16 17.51
C TRP A 54 5.35 4.05 16.46
N PHE A 55 4.65 4.23 15.34
CA PHE A 55 4.56 3.27 14.24
C PHE A 55 5.95 2.93 13.68
N LEU A 56 6.77 3.94 13.37
CA LEU A 56 8.11 3.76 12.81
C LEU A 56 9.06 3.04 13.78
N GLN A 57 8.96 3.33 15.08
CA GLN A 57 9.73 2.62 16.10
C GLN A 57 9.41 1.12 16.14
N ARG A 58 8.20 0.69 15.72
CA ARG A 58 7.85 -0.74 15.65
C ARG A 58 8.57 -1.46 14.51
N ALA A 59 9.01 -0.76 13.47
CA ALA A 59 9.84 -1.31 12.40
C ALA A 59 11.24 -1.69 12.89
N ASN A 60 11.67 -1.19 14.06
CA ASN A 60 12.93 -1.50 14.71
C ASN A 60 14.15 -1.34 13.77
N GLY A 61 14.19 -0.23 13.04
CA GLY A 61 15.24 0.09 12.07
C GLY A 61 15.14 -0.64 10.72
N GLY A 62 14.05 -1.37 10.47
CA GLY A 62 13.79 -2.06 9.21
C GLY A 62 13.29 -1.15 8.08
N ASP A 63 12.76 -1.79 7.04
CA ASP A 63 12.21 -1.18 5.84
C ASP A 63 10.72 -0.85 6.00
N VAL A 64 10.35 0.38 5.63
CA VAL A 64 8.96 0.86 5.67
C VAL A 64 8.41 0.92 4.25
N LEU A 65 7.29 0.25 4.03
CA LEU A 65 6.55 0.30 2.77
C LEU A 65 5.27 1.11 2.95
N VAL A 66 5.09 2.13 2.12
CA VAL A 66 3.86 2.89 2.00
C VAL A 66 3.12 2.43 0.75
N LEU A 67 1.93 1.87 0.93
CA LEU A 67 1.04 1.46 -0.16
C LEU A 67 -0.03 2.53 -0.38
N ARG A 68 -0.12 3.01 -1.63
CA ARG A 68 -1.11 4.00 -2.05
C ARG A 68 -1.85 3.51 -3.29
N ALA A 69 -3.08 3.97 -3.47
CA ALA A 69 -3.81 3.83 -4.73
C ALA A 69 -3.87 5.15 -5.54
N SER A 70 -3.29 6.23 -5.03
CA SER A 70 -3.18 7.54 -5.69
C SER A 70 -2.15 8.43 -5.00
N GLY A 71 -1.86 9.58 -5.61
CA GLY A 71 -0.93 10.57 -5.08
C GLY A 71 0.52 10.29 -5.47
N SER A 72 1.45 10.61 -4.57
CA SER A 72 2.90 10.53 -4.77
C SER A 72 3.60 10.08 -3.47
N ASP A 73 4.81 10.54 -3.23
CA ASP A 73 5.80 10.16 -2.23
C ASP A 73 5.83 11.03 -0.96
N GLY A 74 4.75 11.75 -0.65
CA GLY A 74 4.72 12.66 0.50
C GLY A 74 5.03 12.05 1.88
N TYR A 75 5.12 10.71 2.00
CA TYR A 75 5.54 10.04 3.23
C TYR A 75 7.04 9.76 3.30
N ASN A 76 7.77 9.79 2.18
CA ASN A 76 9.17 9.38 2.14
C ASN A 76 10.05 10.23 3.05
N ASP A 77 10.10 11.55 2.80
CA ASP A 77 10.93 12.46 3.62
C ASP A 77 10.37 12.61 5.04
N TYR A 78 9.04 12.69 5.15
CA TYR A 78 8.33 12.74 6.43
C TYR A 78 8.74 11.60 7.36
N MET A 79 8.65 10.34 6.89
CA MET A 79 8.99 9.17 7.71
C MET A 79 10.50 8.97 7.85
N TYR A 80 11.29 9.22 6.81
CA TYR A 80 12.72 8.89 6.81
C TYR A 80 13.59 9.93 7.53
N SER A 81 13.26 11.22 7.39
CA SER A 81 14.13 12.32 7.85
C SER A 81 13.49 13.23 8.89
N GLU A 82 12.19 13.51 8.79
CA GLU A 82 11.55 14.57 9.58
C GLU A 82 11.15 14.11 10.99
N LEU A 83 10.71 12.86 11.14
CA LEU A 83 10.24 12.33 12.43
C LEU A 83 11.37 11.86 13.38
N GLY A 84 12.63 11.88 12.92
CA GLY A 84 13.80 11.57 13.76
C GLY A 84 13.90 10.11 14.22
N VAL A 85 13.22 9.17 13.56
CA VAL A 85 13.33 7.74 13.80
C VAL A 85 14.30 7.12 12.79
N SER A 86 15.30 6.39 13.26
CA SER A 86 16.23 5.69 12.37
C SER A 86 15.58 4.48 11.71
N LEU A 87 15.59 4.45 10.38
CA LEU A 87 15.04 3.40 9.52
C LEU A 87 16.10 2.96 8.49
N ASN A 88 15.94 1.78 7.88
CA ASN A 88 16.79 1.38 6.76
C ASN A 88 16.37 2.08 5.46
N SER A 89 15.08 2.02 5.13
CA SER A 89 14.51 2.73 3.99
C SER A 89 13.02 3.02 4.16
N VAL A 90 12.52 3.96 3.38
CA VAL A 90 11.09 4.19 3.14
C VAL A 90 10.86 4.10 1.64
N GLU A 91 9.90 3.29 1.23
CA GLU A 91 9.44 3.22 -0.15
C GLU A 91 7.95 3.45 -0.24
N THR A 92 7.55 4.38 -1.11
CA THR A 92 6.15 4.54 -1.50
C THR A 92 5.90 3.86 -2.83
N ILE A 93 4.94 2.93 -2.87
CA ILE A 93 4.41 2.36 -4.09
C ILE A 93 2.98 2.88 -4.30
N VAL A 94 2.78 3.58 -5.41
CA VAL A 94 1.46 4.02 -5.90
C VAL A 94 0.98 2.98 -6.91
N CYS A 95 -0.01 2.18 -6.54
CA CYS A 95 -0.72 1.26 -7.44
C CYS A 95 -1.70 2.06 -8.29
N ASN A 96 -1.52 2.06 -9.61
CA ASN A 96 -2.34 2.86 -10.53
C ASN A 96 -3.61 2.13 -10.98
N ASN A 97 -3.66 0.80 -10.80
CA ASN A 97 -4.82 -0.06 -11.06
C ASN A 97 -4.65 -1.42 -10.35
N ALA A 98 -5.64 -2.31 -10.50
CA ALA A 98 -5.65 -3.64 -9.87
C ALA A 98 -4.53 -4.58 -10.35
N ASP A 99 -3.97 -4.39 -11.54
CA ASP A 99 -2.88 -5.24 -12.06
C ASP A 99 -1.60 -5.09 -11.22
N ALA A 100 -1.43 -3.97 -10.52
CA ALA A 100 -0.32 -3.75 -9.59
C ALA A 100 -0.22 -4.83 -8.51
N SER A 101 -1.34 -5.46 -8.16
CA SER A 101 -1.35 -6.56 -7.19
C SER A 101 -0.62 -7.82 -7.69
N ASN A 102 -0.50 -7.98 -9.01
CA ASN A 102 0.18 -9.10 -9.65
C ASN A 102 1.64 -8.82 -9.99
N GLU A 103 2.11 -7.59 -9.73
CA GLU A 103 3.48 -7.19 -10.04
C GLU A 103 4.47 -7.85 -9.06
N PRO A 104 5.43 -8.65 -9.55
CA PRO A 104 6.39 -9.33 -8.69
C PRO A 104 7.19 -8.37 -7.81
N TYR A 105 7.45 -7.15 -8.31
CA TYR A 105 8.13 -6.12 -7.53
C TYR A 105 7.31 -5.70 -6.30
N VAL A 106 6.03 -5.36 -6.48
CA VAL A 106 5.13 -4.96 -5.37
C VAL A 106 5.04 -6.06 -4.33
N GLN A 107 4.85 -7.30 -4.77
CA GLN A 107 4.81 -8.48 -3.90
C GLN A 107 6.11 -8.66 -3.11
N GLN A 108 7.25 -8.51 -3.77
CA GLN A 108 8.57 -8.61 -3.13
C GLN A 108 8.76 -7.53 -2.06
N ARG A 109 8.32 -6.29 -2.32
CA ARG A 109 8.44 -5.20 -1.34
C ARG A 109 7.56 -5.44 -0.11
N ILE A 110 6.35 -5.99 -0.29
CA ILE A 110 5.49 -6.41 0.83
C ILE A 110 6.15 -7.52 1.67
N GLN A 111 6.82 -8.48 1.02
CA GLN A 111 7.49 -9.58 1.71
C GLN A 111 8.72 -9.16 2.50
N LYS A 112 9.31 -8.00 2.17
CA LYS A 112 10.52 -7.49 2.80
C LYS A 112 10.24 -6.48 3.90
N ALA A 113 9.24 -5.61 3.73
CA ALA A 113 8.96 -4.56 4.70
C ALA A 113 8.68 -5.06 6.13
N GLU A 114 9.25 -4.37 7.12
CA GLU A 114 9.00 -4.55 8.56
C GLU A 114 7.83 -3.69 9.07
N ALA A 115 7.45 -2.68 8.28
CA ALA A 115 6.30 -1.83 8.52
C ALA A 115 5.55 -1.56 7.22
N ILE A 116 4.22 -1.69 7.24
CA ILE A 116 3.37 -1.36 6.09
C ILE A 116 2.37 -0.27 6.48
N TRP A 117 2.41 0.86 5.76
CA TRP A 117 1.50 1.97 5.93
C TRP A 117 0.57 2.11 4.73
N PHE A 118 -0.74 2.18 4.98
CA PHE A 118 -1.75 2.43 3.96
C PHE A 118 -2.19 3.90 3.99
N ALA A 119 -1.91 4.63 2.92
CA ALA A 119 -2.23 6.05 2.84
C ALA A 119 -3.75 6.32 2.75
N GLY A 120 -4.12 7.59 2.89
CA GLY A 120 -5.46 8.06 2.54
C GLY A 120 -5.73 8.02 1.03
N GLY A 121 -6.98 8.27 0.65
CA GLY A 121 -7.43 8.29 -0.74
C GLY A 121 -8.90 7.88 -0.85
N ASP A 122 -9.25 7.32 -1.99
CA ASP A 122 -10.56 6.73 -2.27
C ASP A 122 -10.59 5.28 -1.78
N GLN A 123 -11.50 4.96 -0.84
CA GLN A 123 -11.65 3.62 -0.27
C GLN A 123 -11.86 2.54 -1.35
N TRP A 124 -12.64 2.83 -2.38
CA TRP A 124 -12.99 1.86 -3.40
C TRP A 124 -11.77 1.43 -4.22
N ASN A 125 -10.81 2.33 -4.46
CA ASN A 125 -9.58 1.95 -5.15
C ASN A 125 -8.78 0.91 -4.34
N TYR A 126 -8.70 1.07 -3.02
CA TYR A 126 -7.96 0.14 -2.17
C TYR A 126 -8.65 -1.23 -2.14
N VAL A 127 -9.98 -1.25 -2.03
CA VAL A 127 -10.79 -2.48 -2.09
C VAL A 127 -10.64 -3.16 -3.44
N SER A 128 -10.91 -2.44 -4.53
CA SER A 128 -10.89 -2.99 -5.89
C SER A 128 -9.51 -3.40 -6.38
N TYR A 129 -8.42 -2.84 -5.85
CA TYR A 129 -7.07 -3.20 -6.26
C TYR A 129 -6.50 -4.38 -5.46
N TRP A 130 -6.88 -4.52 -4.18
CA TRP A 130 -6.17 -5.43 -3.27
C TRP A 130 -7.01 -6.54 -2.67
N GLN A 131 -8.33 -6.39 -2.51
CA GLN A 131 -9.15 -7.43 -1.86
C GLN A 131 -9.10 -8.75 -2.65
N GLY A 132 -8.76 -9.85 -1.97
CA GLY A 132 -8.70 -11.16 -2.61
C GLY A 132 -7.55 -11.34 -3.61
N THR A 133 -6.58 -10.42 -3.64
CA THR A 133 -5.43 -10.48 -4.53
C THR A 133 -4.16 -10.94 -3.78
N PRO A 134 -3.02 -11.14 -4.48
CA PRO A 134 -1.76 -11.46 -3.81
C PRO A 134 -1.33 -10.42 -2.77
N VAL A 135 -1.64 -9.13 -2.96
CA VAL A 135 -1.29 -8.07 -1.99
C VAL A 135 -1.96 -8.34 -0.64
N ASP A 136 -3.28 -8.58 -0.62
CA ASP A 136 -4.04 -8.91 0.59
C ASP A 136 -3.47 -10.18 1.27
N SER A 137 -3.24 -11.23 0.49
CA SER A 137 -2.69 -12.49 1.01
C SER A 137 -1.29 -12.31 1.63
N LEU A 138 -0.42 -11.51 0.98
CA LEU A 138 0.95 -11.28 1.45
C LEU A 138 1.01 -10.37 2.67
N VAL A 139 0.17 -9.34 2.74
CA VAL A 139 0.05 -8.48 3.93
C VAL A 139 -0.43 -9.32 5.12
N ARG A 140 -1.46 -10.15 4.95
CA ARG A 140 -1.92 -11.09 5.99
C ARG A 140 -0.82 -12.05 6.43
N ALA A 141 -0.07 -12.61 5.49
CA ALA A 141 1.06 -13.48 5.80
C ALA A 141 2.16 -12.74 6.57
N ALA A 142 2.49 -11.49 6.19
CA ALA A 142 3.48 -10.68 6.89
C ALA A 142 3.09 -10.43 8.35
N ILE A 143 1.83 -10.09 8.60
CA ILE A 143 1.30 -9.91 9.97
C ILE A 143 1.44 -11.22 10.77
N ALA A 144 0.98 -12.33 10.19
CA ALA A 144 0.92 -13.62 10.90
C ALA A 144 2.29 -14.27 11.14
N GLN A 145 3.26 -14.04 10.25
CA GLN A 145 4.52 -14.80 10.24
C GLN A 145 5.73 -13.97 10.64
N ARG A 146 5.70 -12.65 10.40
CA ARG A 146 6.86 -11.77 10.60
C ARG A 146 6.65 -10.73 11.69
N ASN A 147 5.46 -10.68 12.31
CA ASN A 147 5.13 -9.74 13.38
C ASN A 147 5.39 -8.27 12.96
N ILE A 148 5.11 -7.92 11.71
CA ILE A 148 5.27 -6.55 11.20
C ILE A 148 4.27 -5.61 11.87
N VAL A 149 4.60 -4.32 11.89
CA VAL A 149 3.61 -3.28 12.22
C VAL A 149 2.81 -2.92 10.96
N ILE A 150 1.51 -2.70 11.13
CA ILE A 150 0.66 -2.16 10.07
C ILE A 150 -0.04 -0.89 10.55
N GLY A 151 -0.34 0.01 9.63
CA GLY A 151 -1.13 1.17 9.94
C GLY A 151 -1.72 1.84 8.72
N GLY A 152 -2.56 2.84 8.95
CA GLY A 152 -3.09 3.64 7.87
C GLY A 152 -3.92 4.82 8.34
N THR A 153 -4.27 5.68 7.39
CA THR A 153 -5.11 6.87 7.61
C THR A 153 -6.30 6.91 6.66
N SER A 154 -7.46 7.39 7.12
CA SER A 154 -8.68 7.54 6.32
C SER A 154 -9.03 6.22 5.58
N ALA A 155 -8.99 6.20 4.24
CA ALA A 155 -9.21 4.99 3.45
C ALA A 155 -8.27 3.84 3.81
N GLY A 156 -6.98 4.12 3.99
CA GLY A 156 -5.99 3.12 4.38
C GLY A 156 -6.24 2.53 5.76
N MET A 157 -6.84 3.30 6.68
CA MET A 157 -7.31 2.78 7.97
C MET A 157 -8.53 1.88 7.80
N ALA A 158 -9.52 2.33 7.00
CA ALA A 158 -10.78 1.63 6.83
C ALA A 158 -10.61 0.21 6.27
N ILE A 159 -9.65 0.00 5.36
CA ILE A 159 -9.41 -1.33 4.76
C ILE A 159 -8.84 -2.36 5.74
N LEU A 160 -8.30 -1.93 6.88
CA LEU A 160 -7.77 -2.83 7.93
C LEU A 160 -8.89 -3.47 8.77
N ALA A 161 -10.12 -2.97 8.68
CA ALA A 161 -11.25 -3.51 9.41
C ALA A 161 -11.81 -4.80 8.79
N GLY A 162 -12.33 -5.70 9.62
CA GLY A 162 -12.98 -6.94 9.18
C GLY A 162 -14.36 -6.72 8.56
N TYR A 163 -15.03 -5.61 8.89
CA TYR A 163 -16.17 -5.09 8.15
C TYR A 163 -15.92 -3.61 7.89
N ARG A 164 -16.18 -3.13 6.68
CA ARG A 164 -15.80 -1.77 6.28
C ARG A 164 -16.78 -1.17 5.29
N PHE A 165 -16.83 0.17 5.29
CA PHE A 165 -17.50 0.96 4.28
C PHE A 165 -16.61 1.08 3.05
N THR A 166 -17.10 0.62 1.90
CA THR A 166 -16.29 0.50 0.67
C THR A 166 -16.29 1.77 -0.19
N ALA A 167 -17.29 2.64 -0.01
CA ALA A 167 -17.57 3.78 -0.89
C ALA A 167 -17.77 3.40 -2.38
N GLN A 168 -18.13 2.15 -2.68
CA GLN A 168 -18.29 1.65 -4.06
C GLN A 168 -19.26 2.49 -4.88
N ASN A 169 -20.34 2.95 -4.25
CA ASN A 169 -21.37 3.78 -4.87
C ASN A 169 -21.26 5.27 -4.45
N GLY A 170 -20.07 5.70 -4.02
CA GLY A 170 -19.81 7.04 -3.50
C GLY A 170 -19.85 7.13 -1.97
N THR A 171 -19.67 8.35 -1.46
CA THR A 171 -19.65 8.64 -0.02
C THR A 171 -21.06 8.79 0.57
N VAL A 172 -21.13 8.78 1.90
CA VAL A 172 -22.34 9.02 2.69
C VAL A 172 -21.99 9.83 3.93
N SER A 173 -22.78 10.85 4.25
CA SER A 173 -22.67 11.58 5.50
C SER A 173 -23.30 10.80 6.66
N SER A 174 -22.91 11.13 7.89
CA SER A 174 -23.54 10.53 9.08
C SER A 174 -25.05 10.77 9.14
N GLU A 175 -25.52 11.94 8.68
CA GLU A 175 -26.95 12.26 8.66
C GLU A 175 -27.71 11.39 7.66
N GLU A 176 -27.19 11.22 6.45
CA GLU A 176 -27.79 10.36 5.43
C GLU A 176 -27.82 8.90 5.87
N ALA A 177 -26.71 8.39 6.42
CA ALA A 177 -26.61 7.01 6.90
C ALA A 177 -27.56 6.70 8.07
N LEU A 178 -27.75 7.67 8.99
CA LEU A 178 -28.68 7.52 10.11
C LEU A 178 -30.15 7.59 9.67
N ASN A 179 -30.44 8.37 8.63
CA ASN A 179 -31.79 8.49 8.07
C ASN A 179 -32.19 7.26 7.23
N ASP A 180 -31.25 6.68 6.47
CA ASP A 180 -31.46 5.46 5.71
C ASP A 180 -30.21 4.56 5.67
N PRO A 181 -30.08 3.61 6.61
CA PRO A 181 -28.94 2.70 6.65
C PRO A 181 -28.92 1.67 5.51
N PHE A 182 -29.97 1.60 4.68
CA PHE A 182 -30.06 0.74 3.51
C PHE A 182 -29.96 1.50 2.18
N ALA A 183 -29.59 2.79 2.24
CA ALA A 183 -29.41 3.62 1.05
C ALA A 183 -28.36 2.99 0.10
N ALA A 184 -28.50 3.23 -1.21
CA ALA A 184 -27.66 2.58 -2.22
C ALA A 184 -26.15 2.91 -2.08
N ASN A 185 -25.82 4.04 -1.45
CA ASN A 185 -24.44 4.42 -1.12
C ASN A 185 -23.91 3.77 0.17
N MET A 186 -24.76 3.19 1.02
CA MET A 186 -24.40 2.40 2.22
C MET A 186 -23.82 1.03 1.84
N THR A 187 -22.63 1.05 1.27
CA THR A 187 -21.95 -0.15 0.75
C THR A 187 -20.95 -0.70 1.77
N LEU A 188 -21.22 -1.91 2.26
CA LEU A 188 -20.39 -2.61 3.25
C LEU A 188 -19.86 -3.94 2.70
N ASP A 189 -18.65 -4.31 3.08
CA ASP A 189 -18.07 -5.65 2.84
C ASP A 189 -17.36 -6.20 4.09
N GLY A 190 -17.04 -7.49 4.07
CA GLY A 190 -16.29 -8.21 5.12
C GLY A 190 -15.80 -9.58 4.66
#